data_AF-A0A3D0VQK3-F1
#
_entry.id   AF-A0A3D0VQK3-F1
#
_cell.length_a   1.000
_cell.length_b   1.000
_cell.length_c   1.000
_cell.angle_alpha   90.00
_cell.angle_beta   90.00
_cell.angle_gamma   90.00
#
_symmetry.space_group_name_H-M   'P 1'
#
loop_
_entity.id
_entity.type
_entity.pdbx_description
1 polymer ?
#
loop_
_entity_poly.entity_id
_entity_poly.type
_entity_poly.pdbx_seq_one_letter_code
_entity_poly.pdbx_strand_id
1 'polypeptide(L)'
;MDQQRTQSTRRYTTRARYLRYRRHAGRISRGFCKHNNKRKMKASAYAIPGLPEKLLNKEFINAAACEQTQIPISMLRDKTRVHEIVLARQLAMHYRRTRVKEGPCAISRDYNVDHATVTHAVKTINNLLEVDKRFAETYAEFENRIKVRQ
;
A
#
# COMPACT_ATOMS: atom_id res chain seq x y z
N MET A 1 51.79 19.50 53.04
CA MET A 1 50.44 20.02 52.72
C MET A 1 49.89 19.15 51.60
N ASP A 2 49.35 17.99 51.97
CA ASP A 2 48.57 17.14 51.08
C ASP A 2 47.16 17.69 50.90
N GLN A 3 46.59 17.36 49.73
CA GLN A 3 45.16 17.31 49.33
C GLN A 3 44.97 18.02 47.98
N GLN A 4 44.98 17.26 46.88
CA GLN A 4 43.84 16.53 46.30
C GLN A 4 43.03 17.38 45.30
N ARG A 5 42.68 16.71 44.18
CA ARG A 5 41.57 16.97 43.25
C ARG A 5 41.76 18.17 42.30
N THR A 6 41.44 18.12 41.01
CA THR A 6 40.77 17.13 40.15
C THR A 6 40.87 17.68 38.73
N GLN A 7 41.22 16.79 37.78
CA GLN A 7 40.56 16.63 36.48
C GLN A 7 40.43 17.91 35.62
N SER A 8 41.16 17.96 34.50
CA SER A 8 40.56 17.57 33.21
C SER A 8 39.10 18.03 33.10
N THR A 9 38.84 19.06 32.29
CA THR A 9 37.93 18.83 31.17
C THR A 9 38.01 19.98 30.15
N ARG A 10 38.67 19.70 29.03
CA ARG A 10 38.22 20.20 27.73
C ARG A 10 36.81 19.61 27.49
N ARG A 11 35.76 20.18 28.08
CA ARG A 11 34.39 19.80 27.70
C ARG A 11 34.09 20.50 26.39
N TYR A 12 34.45 19.85 25.29
CA TYR A 12 33.60 19.92 24.10
C TYR A 12 32.22 19.49 24.57
N THR A 13 31.37 20.46 24.83
CA THR A 13 30.04 20.21 25.36
C THR A 13 29.26 19.44 24.30
N THR A 14 29.05 18.14 24.56
CA THR A 14 28.24 17.21 23.74
C THR A 14 26.84 17.75 23.43
N ARG A 15 26.39 18.79 24.15
CA ARG A 15 25.14 19.51 23.98
C ARG A 15 25.08 20.37 22.70
N ALA A 16 26.19 20.90 22.22
CA ALA A 16 26.22 21.76 21.03
C ALA A 16 26.06 20.98 19.70
N ARG A 17 26.38 19.68 19.69
CA ARG A 17 26.20 18.79 18.53
C ARG A 17 24.75 18.28 18.42
N TYR A 18 24.11 17.99 19.55
CA TYR A 18 22.71 17.52 19.58
C TYR A 18 21.70 18.60 19.17
N LEU A 19 21.98 19.88 19.48
CA LEU A 19 21.09 20.99 19.10
C LEU A 19 21.18 21.40 17.63
N ARG A 20 22.27 21.03 16.92
CA ARG A 20 22.35 21.20 15.45
C ARG A 20 21.59 20.11 14.69
N TYR A 21 21.47 18.90 15.25
CA TYR A 21 20.63 17.84 14.66
C TYR A 21 19.13 18.13 14.77
N ARG A 22 18.71 18.96 15.75
CA ARG A 22 17.30 19.37 15.93
C ARG A 22 16.79 20.44 14.95
N ARG A 23 17.67 21.13 14.19
CA ARG A 23 17.22 22.06 13.13
C ARG A 23 17.09 21.42 11.74
N HIS A 24 17.66 20.23 11.53
CA HIS A 24 17.49 19.47 10.29
C HIS A 24 16.52 18.27 10.41
N ALA A 25 16.13 17.85 11.61
CA ALA A 25 15.16 16.78 11.84
C ALA A 25 13.67 17.24 11.72
N GLY A 26 13.39 18.28 10.93
CA GLY A 26 12.06 18.86 10.72
C GLY A 26 11.48 18.67 9.31
N ARG A 27 12.07 17.80 8.49
CA ARG A 27 11.56 17.44 7.15
C ARG A 27 11.74 15.94 6.91
N ILE A 28 11.22 15.10 7.81
CA ILE A 28 10.85 13.76 7.37
C ILE A 28 9.59 13.93 6.55
N SER A 29 9.82 13.90 5.24
CA SER A 29 8.84 13.87 4.17
C SER A 29 7.77 12.82 4.50
N ARG A 30 6.69 13.24 5.19
CA ARG A 30 5.38 12.66 4.92
C ARG A 30 5.09 13.11 3.50
N GLY A 31 5.42 12.24 2.55
CA GLY A 31 5.03 12.42 1.16
C GLY A 31 3.54 12.72 1.15
N PHE A 32 3.21 14.00 0.98
CA PHE A 32 1.88 14.42 0.61
C PHE A 32 1.54 13.60 -0.64
N CYS A 33 0.61 12.64 -0.54
CA CYS A 33 -0.12 12.13 -1.71
C CYS A 33 -0.73 13.41 -2.31
N LYS A 34 -0.02 14.06 -3.25
CA LYS A 34 -0.55 15.18 -4.02
C LYS A 34 -1.73 14.58 -4.76
N HIS A 35 -2.91 14.84 -4.21
CA HIS A 35 -4.17 14.44 -4.78
C HIS A 35 -4.31 15.20 -6.10
N ASN A 36 -3.85 14.61 -7.20
CA ASN A 36 -4.26 15.07 -8.50
C ASN A 36 -5.54 14.35 -8.90
N ASN A 37 -6.53 15.18 -9.20
CA ASN A 37 -7.87 14.86 -9.69
C ASN A 37 -8.96 14.55 -8.64
N LYS A 38 -9.23 15.52 -7.74
CA LYS A 38 -10.59 15.70 -7.20
C LYS A 38 -11.50 16.30 -8.29
N ARG A 39 -11.83 15.55 -9.34
CA ARG A 39 -13.16 15.69 -9.90
C ARG A 39 -14.09 14.96 -8.95
N LYS A 40 -14.47 15.65 -7.86
CA LYS A 40 -15.69 15.27 -7.14
C LYS A 40 -16.77 15.34 -8.21
N MET A 41 -17.30 14.19 -8.64
CA MET A 41 -18.59 14.20 -9.32
C MET A 41 -19.52 14.92 -8.34
N LYS A 42 -19.97 16.13 -8.70
CA LYS A 42 -21.08 16.74 -8.00
C LYS A 42 -22.22 15.75 -8.20
N ALA A 43 -22.81 15.26 -7.11
CA ALA A 43 -24.04 14.51 -7.23
C ALA A 43 -25.01 15.39 -8.01
N SER A 44 -25.58 14.87 -9.10
CA SER A 44 -26.72 15.52 -9.75
C SER A 44 -27.78 15.77 -8.67
N ALA A 45 -28.51 16.89 -8.76
CA ALA A 45 -29.55 17.25 -7.79
C ALA A 45 -30.64 16.16 -7.63
N TYR A 46 -30.64 15.15 -8.51
CA TYR A 46 -31.56 13.99 -8.52
C TYR A 46 -30.93 12.67 -8.04
N ALA A 47 -29.83 12.69 -7.29
CA ALA A 47 -29.30 11.46 -6.69
C ALA A 47 -30.26 10.92 -5.61
N ILE A 48 -31.02 9.89 -5.96
CA ILE A 48 -31.95 9.19 -5.04
C ILE A 48 -31.13 8.55 -3.91
N PRO A 49 -31.41 8.86 -2.63
CA PRO A 49 -30.74 8.20 -1.51
C PRO A 49 -31.13 6.71 -1.48
N GLY A 50 -30.17 5.82 -1.76
CA GLY A 50 -30.37 4.37 -1.67
C GLY A 50 -29.74 3.50 -2.77
N LEU A 51 -29.07 4.06 -3.78
CA LEU A 51 -28.51 3.26 -4.89
C LEU A 51 -26.98 3.13 -4.81
N PRO A 52 -26.40 1.95 -4.51
CA PRO A 52 -24.96 1.74 -4.54
C PRO A 52 -24.45 1.52 -5.98
N GLU A 53 -24.38 2.58 -6.79
CA GLU A 53 -23.94 2.50 -8.20
C GLU A 53 -22.46 2.09 -8.41
N LYS A 54 -21.69 1.89 -7.33
CA LYS A 54 -20.25 1.55 -7.41
C LYS A 54 -19.88 0.25 -6.70
N LEU A 55 -20.83 -0.68 -6.59
CA LEU A 55 -20.52 -2.10 -6.38
C LEU A 55 -20.00 -2.71 -7.70
N LEU A 56 -18.99 -2.09 -8.30
CA LEU A 56 -18.16 -2.78 -9.28
C LEU A 56 -17.19 -3.68 -8.48
N ASN A 57 -17.76 -4.72 -7.87
CA ASN A 57 -17.19 -6.02 -7.53
C ASN A 57 -15.76 -6.09 -6.94
N LYS A 58 -15.40 -5.19 -6.03
CA LYS A 58 -14.15 -5.29 -5.23
C LYS A 58 -14.05 -6.60 -4.45
N GLU A 59 -15.16 -7.03 -3.85
CA GLU A 59 -15.23 -8.26 -3.07
C GLU A 59 -15.06 -9.50 -3.94
N PHE A 60 -15.59 -9.47 -5.16
CA PHE A 60 -15.41 -10.53 -6.14
C PHE A 60 -13.95 -10.63 -6.62
N ILE A 61 -13.27 -9.51 -6.87
CA ILE A 61 -11.83 -9.51 -7.20
C ILE A 61 -11.03 -10.15 -6.06
N ASN A 62 -11.36 -9.80 -4.82
CA ASN A 62 -10.70 -10.37 -3.63
C ASN A 62 -10.96 -11.87 -3.51
N ALA A 63 -12.20 -12.32 -3.71
CA ALA A 63 -12.56 -13.72 -3.70
C ALA A 63 -11.83 -14.51 -4.79
N ALA A 64 -11.75 -13.96 -6.01
CA ALA A 64 -11.03 -14.59 -7.11
C ALA A 64 -9.53 -14.73 -6.82
N ALA A 65 -8.91 -13.74 -6.14
CA ALA A 65 -7.50 -13.79 -5.79
C ALA A 65 -7.22 -14.79 -4.65
N CYS A 66 -8.13 -14.86 -3.68
CA CYS A 66 -8.11 -15.85 -2.60
C CYS A 66 -8.21 -17.28 -3.11
N GLU A 67 -9.03 -17.53 -4.12
CA GLU A 67 -9.21 -18.87 -4.67
C GLU A 67 -7.95 -19.37 -5.39
N GLN A 68 -7.22 -18.48 -6.06
CA GLN A 68 -5.95 -18.82 -6.72
C GLN A 68 -4.84 -19.18 -5.73
N THR A 69 -4.93 -18.69 -4.50
CA THR A 69 -3.93 -18.89 -3.45
C THR A 69 -4.40 -19.81 -2.34
N GLN A 70 -5.65 -20.29 -2.40
CA GLN A 70 -6.30 -21.16 -1.41
C GLN A 70 -6.39 -20.55 0.01
N ILE A 71 -6.64 -19.25 0.10
CA ILE A 71 -6.67 -18.50 1.38
C ILE A 71 -8.08 -18.01 1.68
N PRO A 72 -8.54 -17.99 2.95
CA PRO A 72 -9.81 -17.38 3.32
C PRO A 72 -9.79 -15.85 3.14
N ILE A 73 -10.92 -15.29 2.71
CA ILE A 73 -11.05 -13.85 2.42
C ILE A 73 -10.85 -12.94 3.66
N SER A 74 -11.04 -13.48 4.85
CA SER A 74 -10.80 -12.76 6.11
C SER A 74 -9.33 -12.37 6.27
N MET A 75 -8.41 -13.22 5.83
CA MET A 75 -6.96 -13.01 5.98
C MET A 75 -6.38 -11.96 5.04
N LEU A 76 -7.10 -11.56 3.99
CA LEU A 76 -6.63 -10.55 3.03
C LEU A 76 -6.38 -9.17 3.67
N ARG A 77 -7.04 -8.87 4.80
CA ARG A 77 -6.87 -7.60 5.54
C ARG A 77 -5.80 -7.68 6.63
N ASP A 78 -5.38 -8.88 7.02
CA ASP A 78 -4.45 -9.06 8.15
C ASP A 78 -3.03 -8.69 7.77
N LYS A 79 -2.29 -8.06 8.68
CA LYS A 79 -0.90 -7.65 8.45
C LYS A 79 0.08 -8.81 8.64
N THR A 80 -0.15 -9.90 7.89
CA THR A 80 0.72 -11.07 7.86
C THR A 80 1.78 -10.94 6.76
N ARG A 81 2.93 -11.58 6.98
CA ARG A 81 4.05 -11.65 6.02
C ARG A 81 4.14 -13.01 5.32
N VAL A 82 3.14 -13.87 5.51
CA VAL A 82 3.06 -15.17 4.84
C VAL A 82 2.99 -14.92 3.33
N HIS A 83 3.86 -15.58 2.58
CA HIS A 83 4.06 -15.32 1.16
C HIS A 83 2.75 -15.42 0.38
N GLU A 84 1.96 -16.46 0.61
CA GLU A 84 0.69 -16.71 -0.09
C GLU A 84 -0.31 -15.56 0.15
N ILE A 85 -0.47 -15.11 1.40
CA ILE A 85 -1.39 -14.01 1.75
C ILE A 85 -0.92 -12.70 1.11
N VAL A 86 0.38 -12.45 1.13
CA VAL A 86 0.98 -11.27 0.50
C VAL A 86 0.77 -11.30 -1.01
N LEU A 87 0.97 -12.46 -1.65
CA LEU A 87 0.78 -12.65 -3.08
C LEU A 87 -0.68 -12.40 -3.48
N ALA A 88 -1.64 -12.98 -2.76
CA ALA A 88 -3.08 -12.76 -2.99
C ALA A 88 -3.46 -11.27 -2.92
N ARG A 89 -2.92 -10.55 -1.93
CA ARG A 89 -3.14 -9.10 -1.78
C ARG A 89 -2.52 -8.32 -2.93
N GLN A 90 -1.28 -8.63 -3.29
CA GLN A 90 -0.57 -7.98 -4.39
C GLN A 90 -1.29 -8.20 -5.72
N LEU A 91 -1.80 -9.40 -5.96
CA LEU A 91 -2.59 -9.78 -7.13
C LEU A 91 -3.85 -8.93 -7.25
N ALA A 92 -4.66 -8.86 -6.19
CA ALA A 92 -5.88 -8.06 -6.15
C ALA A 92 -5.59 -6.55 -6.30
N MET A 93 -4.53 -6.03 -5.67
CA MET A 93 -4.11 -4.63 -5.80
C MET A 93 -3.67 -4.30 -7.23
N HIS A 94 -2.88 -5.18 -7.86
CA HIS A 94 -2.42 -5.02 -9.23
C HIS A 94 -3.60 -4.98 -10.20
N TYR A 95 -4.50 -5.96 -10.11
CA TYR A 95 -5.68 -6.05 -10.98
C TYR A 95 -6.57 -4.79 -10.90
N ARG A 96 -6.86 -4.32 -9.68
CA ARG A 96 -7.64 -3.10 -9.47
C ARG A 96 -6.94 -1.87 -10.05
N ARG A 97 -5.62 -1.84 -10.04
CA ARG A 97 -4.83 -0.74 -10.59
C ARG A 97 -4.78 -0.75 -12.12
N THR A 98 -4.68 -1.93 -12.75
CA THR A 98 -4.50 -2.06 -14.20
C THR A 98 -5.81 -2.15 -14.96
N ARG A 99 -6.77 -2.97 -14.49
CA ARG A 99 -8.05 -3.22 -15.15
C ARG A 99 -9.12 -2.20 -14.75
N VAL A 100 -9.35 -2.04 -13.46
CA VAL A 100 -10.37 -1.09 -12.93
C VAL A 100 -9.87 0.36 -12.92
N LYS A 101 -8.54 0.57 -13.01
CA LYS A 101 -7.87 1.88 -13.01
C LYS A 101 -8.13 2.69 -11.74
N GLU A 102 -8.31 2.02 -10.60
CA GLU A 102 -8.49 2.70 -9.32
C GLU A 102 -7.21 3.43 -8.87
N GLY A 103 -7.39 4.50 -8.11
CA GLY A 103 -6.29 5.26 -7.53
C GLY A 103 -5.58 4.49 -6.40
N PRO A 104 -4.24 4.61 -6.25
CA PRO A 104 -3.50 3.89 -5.22
C PRO A 104 -3.93 4.29 -3.81
N CYS A 105 -4.27 5.56 -3.58
CA CYS A 105 -4.78 6.05 -2.29
C CYS A 105 -6.20 5.48 -1.96
N ALA A 106 -6.99 5.04 -2.96
CA ALA A 106 -8.28 4.37 -2.74
C ALA A 106 -8.12 2.86 -2.43
N ILE A 107 -7.28 2.16 -3.20
CA ILE A 107 -6.95 0.75 -2.95
C ILE A 107 -6.29 0.59 -1.57
N SER A 108 -5.35 1.49 -1.24
CA SER A 108 -4.66 1.55 0.05
C SER A 108 -5.62 1.64 1.24
N ARG A 109 -6.68 2.45 1.13
CA ARG A 109 -7.72 2.58 2.16
C ARG A 109 -8.48 1.28 2.39
N ASP A 110 -8.78 0.53 1.33
CA ASP A 110 -9.54 -0.72 1.46
C ASP A 110 -8.74 -1.82 2.17
N TYR A 111 -7.41 -1.78 2.09
CA TYR A 111 -6.50 -2.76 2.70
C TYR A 111 -5.78 -2.25 3.97
N ASN A 112 -6.04 -1.02 4.40
CA ASN A 112 -5.34 -0.37 5.53
C ASN A 112 -3.79 -0.42 5.43
N VAL A 113 -3.27 -0.28 4.20
CA VAL A 113 -1.82 -0.26 3.89
C VAL A 113 -1.38 1.09 3.36
N ASP A 114 -0.08 1.38 3.36
CA ASP A 114 0.44 2.61 2.76
C ASP A 114 0.31 2.62 1.23
N HIS A 115 0.10 3.79 0.64
CA HIS A 115 0.04 3.96 -0.82
C HIS A 115 1.34 3.55 -1.54
N ALA A 116 2.48 3.64 -0.85
CA ALA A 116 3.77 3.16 -1.33
C ALA A 116 3.77 1.63 -1.49
N THR A 117 3.11 0.91 -0.57
CA THR A 117 2.93 -0.55 -0.65
C THR A 117 2.11 -0.94 -1.88
N VAL A 118 1.08 -0.16 -2.23
CA VAL A 118 0.29 -0.41 -3.45
C VAL A 118 1.14 -0.22 -4.70
N THR A 119 1.95 0.85 -4.74
CA THR A 119 2.90 1.08 -5.85
C THR A 119 3.91 -0.05 -5.96
N HIS A 120 4.43 -0.52 -4.82
CA HIS A 120 5.37 -1.64 -4.78
C HIS A 120 4.72 -2.92 -5.28
N ALA A 121 3.50 -3.23 -4.83
CA ALA A 121 2.75 -4.42 -5.27
C ALA A 121 2.61 -4.49 -6.79
N VAL A 122 2.26 -3.37 -7.43
CA VAL A 122 2.12 -3.30 -8.89
C VAL A 122 3.44 -3.62 -9.59
N LYS A 123 4.56 -3.07 -9.11
CA LYS A 123 5.89 -3.35 -9.67
C LYS A 123 6.29 -4.81 -9.46
N THR A 124 6.07 -5.35 -8.27
CA THR A 124 6.39 -6.75 -7.95
C THR A 124 5.64 -7.71 -8.87
N ILE A 125 4.34 -7.52 -9.06
CA ILE A 125 3.54 -8.36 -9.97
C ILE A 125 4.02 -8.22 -11.42
N ASN A 126 4.28 -7.01 -11.91
CA ASN A 126 4.84 -6.83 -13.26
C ASN A 126 6.15 -7.59 -13.45
N ASN A 127 7.06 -7.49 -12.48
CA ASN A 127 8.32 -8.22 -12.54
C ASN A 127 8.10 -9.74 -12.51
N LEU A 128 7.17 -10.23 -11.71
CA LEU A 128 6.85 -11.67 -11.65
C LEU A 128 6.25 -12.16 -12.97
N LEU A 129 5.43 -11.36 -13.64
CA LEU A 129 4.88 -11.68 -14.96
C LEU A 129 5.96 -11.73 -16.05
N GLU A 130 7.01 -10.91 -15.93
CA GLU A 130 8.14 -10.90 -16.87
C GLU A 130 9.13 -12.04 -16.63
N VAL A 131 9.40 -12.37 -15.36
CA VAL A 131 10.42 -13.35 -14.97
C VAL A 131 9.89 -14.79 -14.98
N ASP A 132 8.66 -15.02 -14.50
CA ASP A 132 8.10 -16.36 -14.34
C ASP A 132 6.88 -16.57 -15.24
N LYS A 133 7.06 -17.43 -16.25
CA LYS A 133 6.01 -17.81 -17.21
C LYS A 133 4.85 -18.56 -16.55
N ARG A 134 5.12 -19.39 -15.53
CA ARG A 134 4.06 -20.16 -14.84
C ARG A 134 3.17 -19.22 -14.04
N PHE A 135 3.78 -18.21 -13.43
CA PHE A 135 3.03 -17.15 -12.76
C PHE A 135 2.18 -16.35 -13.75
N ALA A 136 2.70 -16.06 -14.95
CA ALA A 136 1.95 -15.38 -15.99
C ALA A 136 0.72 -16.19 -16.47
N GLU A 137 0.85 -17.50 -16.62
CA GLU A 137 -0.28 -18.40 -16.93
C GLU A 137 -1.33 -18.36 -15.81
N THR A 138 -0.90 -18.52 -14.56
CA THR A 138 -1.78 -18.44 -13.38
C THR A 138 -2.51 -17.09 -13.29
N TYR A 139 -1.79 -16.00 -13.58
CA TYR A 139 -2.35 -14.65 -13.62
C TYR A 139 -3.38 -14.48 -14.74
N ALA A 140 -3.12 -15.05 -15.92
CA ALA A 140 -4.06 -15.02 -17.04
C ALA A 140 -5.34 -15.79 -16.73
N GLU A 141 -5.24 -16.95 -16.07
CA GLU A 141 -6.39 -17.70 -15.56
C GLU A 141 -7.20 -16.86 -14.58
N PHE A 142 -6.54 -16.24 -13.60
CA PHE A 142 -7.17 -15.32 -12.66
C PHE A 142 -7.92 -14.17 -13.37
N GLU A 143 -7.31 -13.53 -14.37
CA GLU A 143 -7.97 -12.47 -15.13
C GLU A 143 -9.18 -12.98 -15.93
N ASN A 144 -9.09 -14.17 -16.52
CA ASN A 144 -10.19 -14.77 -17.28
C ASN A 144 -11.38 -15.07 -16.37
N ARG A 145 -11.13 -15.55 -15.14
CA ARG A 145 -12.19 -15.79 -14.15
C ARG A 145 -12.97 -14.53 -13.80
N ILE A 146 -12.30 -13.37 -13.79
CA ILE A 146 -12.96 -12.09 -13.51
C ILE A 146 -13.76 -11.60 -14.72
N LYS A 147 -13.21 -11.73 -15.94
CA LYS A 147 -13.88 -11.31 -17.18
C LYS A 147 -15.15 -12.10 -17.49
N VAL A 148 -15.15 -13.41 -17.23
CA VAL A 148 -16.30 -14.29 -17.54
C VAL A 148 -17.58 -13.90 -16.78
N ARG A 149 -17.44 -13.18 -15.66
CA ARG A 149 -18.56 -12.78 -14.79
C ARG A 149 -18.88 -11.29 -14.83
N GLN A 150 -18.25 -10.53 -15.73
CA GLN A 150 -18.38 -9.08 -15.87
C GLN A 150 -19.16 -8.74 -17.14
#